data_AF-A0A7C4BD80-F1
#
_entry.id   AF-A0A7C4BD80-F1
#
_cell.length_a   1.000
_cell.length_b   1.000
_cell.length_c   1.000
_cell.angle_alpha   90.00
_cell.angle_beta   90.00
_cell.angle_gamma   90.00
#
_symmetry.space_group_name_H-M   'P 1'
#
loop_
_entity.id
_entity.type
_entity.pdbx_description
1 polymer ?
#
loop_
_entity_poly.entity_id
_entity_poly.type
_entity_poly.pdbx_seq_one_letter_code
_entity_poly.pdbx_strand_id
1 'polypeptide(L)'
;MRLRKICLQLPEYLAQWLEEFSKQLAMTPSQLIANILNYYYEAWKIGKETTYMGETTETIPEKVSPDLERIVEQFLNKNKTIAKLAFIVKNFVSWFSRRGLGIKDINESLIEQFLEEYSLSRNVKGTTKYMYKKVLRRFLEFVKEST
;
A
#
# COMPACT_ATOMS: atom_id res chain seq x y z
N MET A 1 7.96 9.26 27.13
CA MET A 1 8.04 8.18 26.11
C MET A 1 8.09 6.84 26.86
N ARG A 2 7.18 5.90 26.59
CA ARG A 2 7.21 4.58 27.26
C ARG A 2 8.17 3.67 26.49
N LEU A 3 9.22 3.17 27.16
CA LEU A 3 10.19 2.25 26.57
C LEU A 3 9.71 0.80 26.76
N ARG A 4 9.77 0.00 25.69
CA ARG A 4 9.48 -1.44 25.73
C ARG A 4 10.71 -2.19 25.22
N LYS A 5 11.14 -3.21 25.96
CA LYS A 5 12.28 -4.06 25.56
C LYS A 5 11.80 -5.20 24.66
N ILE A 6 12.47 -5.38 23.52
CA ILE A 6 12.32 -6.52 22.61
C ILE A 6 13.68 -7.19 22.53
N CYS A 7 13.74 -8.50 22.81
CA CYS A 7 14.96 -9.29 22.69
C CYS A 7 14.96 -10.00 21.34
N LEU A 8 16.01 -9.79 20.54
CA LEU A 8 16.20 -10.43 19.25
C LEU A 8 17.27 -11.51 19.40
N GLN A 9 16.98 -12.72 18.93
CA GLN A 9 17.99 -13.76 18.78
C GLN A 9 18.69 -13.57 17.44
N LEU A 10 20.01 -13.39 17.47
CA LEU A 10 20.84 -13.20 16.29
C LEU A 10 21.86 -14.33 16.20
N PRO A 11 22.22 -14.78 14.99
CA PRO A 11 23.44 -15.56 14.77
C PRO A 11 24.65 -14.85 15.39
N GLU A 12 25.56 -15.61 15.99
CA GLU A 12 26.68 -15.07 16.76
C GLU A 12 27.54 -14.06 15.98
N TYR A 13 27.83 -14.36 14.71
CA TYR A 13 28.61 -13.46 13.85
C TYR A 13 27.94 -12.09 13.64
N LEU A 14 26.60 -12.03 13.62
CA LEU A 14 25.85 -10.77 13.50
C LEU A 14 25.81 -10.00 14.82
N ALA A 15 25.74 -10.70 15.94
CA ALA A 15 25.80 -10.09 17.26
C ALA A 15 27.18 -9.43 17.48
N GLN A 16 28.26 -10.15 17.16
CA GLN A 16 29.63 -9.64 17.24
C GLN A 16 29.83 -8.43 16.32
N TRP A 17 29.42 -8.53 15.06
CA TRP A 17 29.49 -7.40 14.13
C TRP A 17 28.72 -6.18 14.64
N LEU A 18 27.52 -6.37 15.18
CA LEU A 18 26.70 -5.26 15.69
C LEU A 18 27.37 -4.57 16.90
N GLU A 19 28.00 -5.36 17.78
CA GLU A 19 28.78 -4.82 18.90
C GLU A 19 30.00 -4.02 18.43
N GLU A 20 30.74 -4.51 17.44
CA GLU A 20 31.92 -3.83 16.91
C GLU A 20 31.55 -2.55 16.14
N PHE A 21 30.57 -2.64 15.25
CA PHE A 21 30.15 -1.52 14.41
C PHE A 21 29.50 -0.40 15.23
N SER A 22 28.70 -0.75 16.24
CA SER A 22 28.11 0.26 17.13
C SER A 22 29.15 1.10 17.89
N LYS A 23 30.26 0.49 18.32
CA LYS A 23 31.39 1.20 18.94
C LYS A 23 32.03 2.22 17.99
N GLN A 24 32.19 1.88 16.71
CA GLN A 24 32.74 2.80 15.70
C GLN A 24 31.87 4.05 15.50
N LEU A 25 30.57 3.93 15.75
CA LEU A 25 29.61 5.03 15.67
C LEU A 25 29.35 5.71 17.02
N ALA A 26 30.10 5.36 18.08
CA ALA A 26 29.88 5.83 19.45
C ALA A 26 28.45 5.60 19.96
N MET A 27 27.86 4.46 19.60
CA MET A 27 26.51 4.04 20.00
C MET A 27 26.53 2.68 20.70
N THR A 28 25.50 2.41 21.51
CA THR A 28 25.21 1.04 21.94
C THR A 28 24.53 0.25 20.82
N PRO A 29 24.62 -1.10 20.80
CA PRO A 29 23.88 -1.93 19.86
C PRO A 29 22.37 -1.63 19.82
N SER A 30 21.76 -1.39 20.99
CA SER A 30 20.34 -1.04 21.09
C SER A 30 20.02 0.32 20.46
N GLN A 31 20.87 1.34 20.63
CA GLN A 31 20.69 2.65 19.99
C GLN A 31 20.83 2.57 18.48
N LEU A 32 21.85 1.84 18.00
CA LEU A 32 22.05 1.65 16.57
C LEU A 32 20.84 0.93 15.93
N ILE A 33 20.39 -0.17 16.53
CA ILE A 33 19.20 -0.89 16.05
C ILE A 33 17.94 -0.01 16.14
N ALA A 34 17.77 0.76 17.23
CA ALA A 34 16.65 1.69 17.34
C ALA A 34 16.66 2.74 16.22
N ASN A 35 17.83 3.30 15.87
CA ASN A 35 17.97 4.28 14.80
C ASN A 35 17.66 3.68 13.42
N ILE A 36 18.17 2.48 13.14
CA ILE A 36 17.88 1.74 11.90
C ILE A 36 16.39 1.45 11.82
N LEU A 37 15.81 0.89 12.88
CA LEU A 37 14.38 0.60 12.95
C LEU A 37 13.54 1.87 12.84
N ASN A 38 13.99 3.00 13.40
CA ASN A 38 13.31 4.27 13.29
C ASN A 38 13.29 4.77 11.84
N TYR A 39 14.41 4.65 11.12
CA TYR A 39 14.45 5.00 9.70
C TYR A 39 13.44 4.17 8.88
N TYR A 40 13.43 2.85 9.08
CA TYR A 40 12.46 1.98 8.39
C TYR A 40 11.03 2.17 8.90
N TYR A 41 10.84 2.50 10.18
CA TYR A 41 9.54 2.82 10.75
C TYR A 41 8.99 4.10 10.16
N GLU A 42 9.78 5.17 10.06
CA GLU A 42 9.36 6.42 9.43
C GLU A 42 9.12 6.20 7.93
N ALA A 43 9.95 5.44 7.22
CA ALA A 43 9.70 5.09 5.82
C ALA A 43 8.42 4.24 5.64
N TRP A 44 8.19 3.25 6.52
CA TRP A 44 6.97 2.45 6.52
C TRP A 44 5.76 3.28 6.93
N LYS A 45 5.90 4.19 7.89
CA LYS A 45 4.88 5.10 8.36
C LYS A 45 4.53 6.07 7.24
N ILE A 46 5.47 6.67 6.53
CA ILE A 46 5.22 7.48 5.34
C ILE A 46 4.63 6.64 4.22
N GLY A 47 5.04 5.39 4.02
CA GLY A 47 4.44 4.48 3.02
C GLY A 47 3.01 4.08 3.38
N LYS A 48 2.74 3.90 4.67
CA LYS A 48 1.44 3.57 5.24
C LYS A 48 0.56 4.81 5.25
N GLU A 49 1.04 5.96 5.70
CA GLU A 49 0.39 7.26 5.61
C GLU A 49 0.18 7.63 4.14
N THR A 50 1.08 7.44 3.19
CA THR A 50 0.73 7.64 1.76
C THR A 50 -0.27 6.62 1.20
N THR A 51 -0.54 5.53 1.94
CA THR A 51 -1.60 4.55 1.66
C THR A 51 -2.87 4.80 2.48
N TYR A 52 -2.80 5.56 3.59
CA TYR A 52 -3.89 5.89 4.52
C TYR A 52 -4.21 7.41 4.47
N MET A 53 -3.23 8.29 4.62
CA MET A 53 -3.15 9.69 4.14
C MET A 53 -3.05 9.88 2.61
N GLY A 54 -3.71 9.00 1.86
CA GLY A 54 -4.57 9.51 0.78
C GLY A 54 -5.80 10.27 1.33
N GLU A 55 -5.95 10.32 2.66
CA GLU A 55 -6.94 11.08 3.40
C GLU A 55 -6.23 12.07 4.36
N THR A 56 -6.47 13.37 4.16
CA THR A 56 -6.11 14.53 5.02
C THR A 56 -4.66 15.02 4.88
N THR A 57 -4.35 15.97 4.00
CA THR A 57 -4.69 17.41 4.04
C THR A 57 -4.17 17.99 2.70
N GLU A 58 -4.85 18.79 1.87
CA GLU A 58 -6.05 19.60 1.93
C GLU A 58 -6.72 19.52 0.55
N THR A 59 -7.96 19.04 0.53
CA THR A 59 -9.10 19.39 -0.34
C THR A 59 -10.09 18.23 -0.20
N ILE A 60 -11.31 18.52 0.23
CA ILE A 60 -12.42 17.59 0.11
C ILE A 60 -12.53 17.23 -1.39
N PRO A 61 -12.58 15.95 -1.77
CA PRO A 61 -13.78 15.55 -2.49
C PRO A 61 -14.30 14.18 -2.03
N GLU A 62 -15.59 14.17 -1.72
CA GLU A 62 -16.53 13.06 -1.89
C GLU A 62 -16.14 11.70 -1.29
N LYS A 63 -16.84 11.38 -0.18
CA LYS A 63 -17.18 10.02 0.24
C LYS A 63 -17.27 9.11 -0.99
N VAL A 64 -16.39 8.12 -1.10
CA VAL A 64 -16.61 6.98 -2.00
C VAL A 64 -18.04 6.51 -1.74
N SER A 65 -18.86 6.42 -2.80
CA SER A 65 -20.27 6.09 -2.59
C SER A 65 -20.38 4.79 -1.77
N PRO A 66 -21.29 4.69 -0.79
CA PRO A 66 -21.45 3.48 0.03
C PRO A 66 -21.64 2.21 -0.81
N ASP A 67 -22.21 2.36 -2.01
CA ASP A 67 -22.38 1.27 -2.98
C ASP A 67 -21.05 0.77 -3.56
N LEU A 68 -20.09 1.65 -3.84
CA LEU A 68 -18.75 1.27 -4.33
C LEU A 68 -17.95 0.52 -3.27
N GLU A 69 -18.00 0.98 -2.01
CA GLU A 69 -17.31 0.30 -0.90
C GLU A 69 -17.83 -1.11 -0.73
N ARG A 70 -19.16 -1.27 -0.74
CA ARG A 70 -19.81 -2.58 -0.66
C ARG A 70 -19.40 -3.52 -1.81
N ILE A 71 -19.34 -3.01 -3.04
CA ILE A 71 -18.93 -3.79 -4.21
C ILE A 71 -17.47 -4.22 -4.11
N VAL A 72 -16.58 -3.34 -3.64
CA VAL A 72 -15.17 -3.69 -3.39
C VAL A 72 -15.06 -4.78 -2.34
N GLU A 73 -15.78 -4.66 -1.23
CA GLU A 73 -15.77 -5.68 -0.18
C GLU A 73 -16.29 -7.03 -0.68
N GLN A 74 -17.39 -7.04 -1.43
CA GLN A 74 -17.93 -8.26 -2.04
C GLN A 74 -16.93 -8.90 -3.01
N PHE A 75 -16.28 -8.10 -3.85
CA PHE A 75 -15.26 -8.58 -4.77
C PHE A 75 -14.08 -9.22 -4.03
N LEU A 76 -13.57 -8.56 -2.99
CA LEU A 76 -12.43 -9.04 -2.20
C LEU A 76 -12.79 -10.31 -1.40
N ASN A 77 -14.00 -10.38 -0.86
CA ASN A 77 -14.49 -11.56 -0.14
C ASN A 77 -14.68 -12.77 -1.06
N LYS A 78 -15.16 -12.55 -2.29
CA LYS A 78 -15.31 -13.59 -3.32
C LYS A 78 -13.96 -14.06 -3.88
N ASN A 79 -12.95 -13.18 -3.87
CA ASN A 79 -11.63 -13.44 -4.45
C ASN A 79 -10.50 -13.39 -3.39
N LYS A 80 -10.56 -14.25 -2.37
CA LYS A 80 -9.54 -14.28 -1.30
C LYS A 80 -8.11 -14.52 -1.80
N THR A 81 -7.94 -15.15 -2.97
CA THR A 81 -6.63 -15.41 -3.60
C THR A 81 -5.90 -14.16 -4.07
N ILE A 82 -6.60 -13.03 -4.25
CA ILE A 82 -6.00 -11.74 -4.63
C ILE A 82 -5.80 -10.81 -3.44
N ALA A 83 -5.87 -11.31 -2.20
CA ALA A 83 -5.68 -10.49 -0.99
C ALA A 83 -4.38 -9.66 -1.00
N LYS A 84 -3.29 -10.24 -1.52
CA LYS A 84 -2.00 -9.53 -1.70
C LYS A 84 -2.06 -8.36 -2.69
N LEU A 85 -3.07 -8.33 -3.55
CA LEU A 85 -3.31 -7.30 -4.55
C LEU A 85 -4.57 -6.47 -4.22
N ALA A 86 -5.22 -6.68 -3.07
CA ALA A 86 -6.44 -5.96 -2.70
C ALA A 86 -6.25 -4.43 -2.69
N PHE A 87 -5.04 -3.97 -2.35
CA PHE A 87 -4.71 -2.55 -2.34
C PHE A 87 -4.86 -1.90 -3.73
N ILE A 88 -4.63 -2.63 -4.85
CA ILE A 88 -4.73 -2.02 -6.18
C ILE A 88 -6.17 -1.68 -6.54
N VAL A 89 -7.11 -2.54 -6.12
CA VAL A 89 -8.54 -2.33 -6.33
C VAL A 89 -9.01 -1.12 -5.51
N LYS A 90 -8.58 -1.04 -4.25
CA LYS A 90 -8.88 0.10 -3.39
C LYS A 90 -8.30 1.42 -3.92
N ASN A 91 -7.05 1.40 -4.39
CA ASN A 91 -6.39 2.56 -4.97
C ASN A 91 -7.05 2.99 -6.29
N PHE A 92 -7.45 2.03 -7.13
CA PHE A 92 -8.20 2.32 -8.36
C PHE A 92 -9.54 2.96 -8.04
N VAL A 93 -10.30 2.42 -7.09
CA VAL A 93 -11.59 2.97 -6.66
C VAL A 93 -11.45 4.36 -6.06
N SER A 94 -10.44 4.60 -5.22
CA SER A 94 -10.17 5.93 -4.67
C SER A 94 -9.78 6.93 -5.77
N TRP A 95 -8.91 6.54 -6.70
CA TRP A 95 -8.53 7.36 -7.85
C TRP A 95 -9.74 7.68 -8.75
N PHE A 96 -10.62 6.71 -8.94
CA PHE A 96 -11.83 6.81 -9.74
C PHE A 96 -12.88 7.72 -9.08
N SER A 97 -13.13 7.55 -7.78
CA SER A 97 -14.09 8.38 -7.03
C SER A 97 -13.66 9.83 -6.91
N ARG A 98 -12.36 10.12 -6.80
CA ARG A 98 -11.84 11.51 -6.82
C ARG A 98 -12.13 12.27 -8.11
N ARG A 99 -12.48 11.56 -9.20
CA ARG A 99 -12.85 12.14 -10.48
C ARG A 99 -14.37 12.33 -10.63
N GLY A 100 -15.15 12.09 -9.58
CA GLY A 100 -16.61 12.20 -9.61
C GLY A 100 -17.30 11.15 -10.49
N LEU A 101 -16.60 10.06 -10.84
CA LEU A 101 -17.13 9.01 -11.70
C LEU A 101 -17.94 7.99 -10.88
N GLY A 102 -19.06 7.53 -11.43
CA GLY A 102 -19.95 6.54 -10.81
C GLY A 102 -19.69 5.13 -11.33
N ILE A 103 -20.18 4.09 -10.64
CA ILE A 103 -19.93 2.67 -10.95
C ILE A 103 -20.12 2.32 -12.44
N LYS A 104 -21.11 2.95 -13.10
CA LYS A 104 -21.47 2.72 -14.50
C LYS A 104 -20.42 3.23 -15.48
N ASP A 105 -19.54 4.14 -15.06
CA ASP A 105 -18.52 4.75 -15.90
C ASP A 105 -17.23 3.90 -15.93
N ILE A 106 -17.10 2.90 -15.04
CA ILE A 106 -15.91 2.03 -14.98
C ILE A 106 -15.77 1.26 -16.30
N ASN A 107 -14.65 1.45 -16.97
CA ASN A 107 -14.33 0.82 -18.23
C ASN A 107 -12.82 0.55 -18.37
N GLU A 108 -12.43 -0.14 -19.43
CA GLU A 108 -11.04 -0.54 -19.68
C GLU A 108 -10.09 0.66 -19.86
N SER A 109 -10.55 1.75 -20.50
CA SER A 109 -9.74 2.96 -20.72
C SER A 109 -9.35 3.61 -19.39
N LEU A 110 -10.25 3.63 -18.42
CA LEU A 110 -9.97 4.16 -17.07
C LEU A 110 -8.98 3.30 -16.29
N ILE A 111 -9.02 1.97 -16.49
CA ILE A 111 -8.01 1.07 -15.92
C ILE A 111 -6.64 1.38 -16.50
N GLU A 112 -6.53 1.59 -17.81
CA GLU A 112 -5.28 1.93 -18.47
C GLU A 112 -4.73 3.26 -17.98
N GLN A 113 -5.58 4.30 -17.94
CA GLN A 113 -5.21 5.62 -17.45
C GLN A 113 -4.73 5.59 -16.00
N PHE A 114 -5.44 4.90 -15.11
CA PHE A 114 -5.02 4.69 -13.74
C PHE A 114 -3.64 4.02 -13.67
N LEU A 115 -3.42 2.95 -14.43
CA LEU A 115 -2.17 2.21 -14.38
C LEU A 115 -0.99 3.00 -14.96
N GLU A 116 -1.21 3.90 -15.90
CA GLU A 116 -0.16 4.82 -16.36
C GLU A 116 0.24 5.79 -15.25
N GLU A 117 -0.71 6.51 -14.67
CA GLU A 117 -0.45 7.48 -13.59
C GLU A 117 0.14 6.80 -12.34
N TYR A 118 -0.39 5.63 -11.97
CA TYR A 118 0.04 4.86 -10.80
C TYR A 118 1.43 4.22 -10.99
N SER A 119 1.75 3.75 -12.20
CA SER A 119 3.06 3.12 -12.45
C SER A 119 4.19 4.14 -12.53
N LEU A 120 3.93 5.32 -13.09
CA LEU A 120 4.90 6.42 -13.19
C LEU A 120 5.29 6.95 -11.81
N SER A 121 4.31 7.19 -10.95
CA SER A 121 4.53 7.74 -9.60
C SER A 121 5.23 6.77 -8.64
N ARG A 122 5.18 5.46 -8.89
CA ARG A 122 5.73 4.42 -7.98
C ARG A 122 6.80 3.52 -8.60
N ASN A 123 7.30 3.86 -9.79
CA ASN A 123 8.33 3.11 -10.53
C ASN A 123 8.01 1.59 -10.62
N VAL A 124 6.76 1.28 -10.98
CA VAL A 124 6.25 -0.10 -11.01
C VAL A 124 6.80 -0.83 -12.25
N LYS A 125 7.40 -2.01 -12.04
CA LYS A 125 7.90 -2.87 -13.13
C LYS A 125 6.77 -3.36 -14.04
N GLY A 126 7.07 -3.56 -15.32
CA GLY A 126 6.09 -3.98 -16.34
C GLY A 126 5.33 -5.28 -16.01
N THR A 127 6.01 -6.26 -15.38
CA THR A 127 5.37 -7.51 -14.92
C THR A 127 4.33 -7.26 -13.82
N THR A 128 4.60 -6.34 -12.90
CA THR A 128 3.67 -5.93 -11.85
C THR A 128 2.50 -5.13 -12.43
N LYS A 129 2.76 -4.23 -13.40
CA LYS A 129 1.70 -3.51 -14.13
C LYS A 129 0.73 -4.46 -14.83
N TYR A 130 1.24 -5.52 -15.46
CA TYR A 130 0.42 -6.56 -16.07
C TYR A 130 -0.47 -7.31 -15.05
N MET A 131 0.10 -7.69 -13.89
CA MET A 131 -0.68 -8.32 -12.82
C MET A 131 -1.78 -7.39 -12.28
N TYR A 132 -1.49 -6.11 -12.10
CA TYR A 132 -2.47 -5.11 -11.68
C TYR A 132 -3.60 -4.98 -12.70
N LYS A 133 -3.27 -4.87 -14.00
CA LYS A 133 -4.27 -4.83 -15.08
C LYS A 133 -5.19 -6.04 -15.05
N LYS A 134 -4.63 -7.24 -14.85
CA LYS A 134 -5.43 -8.48 -14.78
C LYS A 134 -6.40 -8.48 -13.60
N VAL A 135 -6.01 -7.97 -12.44
CA VAL A 135 -6.91 -7.86 -11.28
C VAL A 135 -7.99 -6.81 -11.49
N LEU A 136 -7.64 -5.64 -12.03
CA LEU A 136 -8.60 -4.58 -12.30
C LEU A 136 -9.62 -4.96 -13.38
N ARG A 137 -9.22 -5.74 -14.39
CA ARG A 137 -10.15 -6.33 -15.37
C ARG A 137 -11.15 -7.27 -14.73
N ARG A 138 -10.70 -8.15 -13.82
CA ARG A 138 -11.61 -9.02 -13.05
C ARG A 138 -12.56 -8.22 -12.17
N PHE A 139 -12.09 -7.11 -11.61
CA PHE A 139 -12.95 -6.21 -10.86
C PHE A 139 -14.01 -5.55 -11.76
N LEU A 140 -13.63 -5.10 -12.97
CA LEU A 140 -14.56 -4.56 -13.96
C LEU A 140 -15.61 -5.60 -14.39
N GLU A 141 -15.19 -6.85 -14.66
CA GLU A 141 -16.11 -7.95 -14.98
C GLU A 141 -17.11 -8.16 -13.83
N PHE A 142 -16.63 -8.20 -12.59
CA PHE A 142 -17.48 -8.34 -11.41
C PHE A 142 -18.48 -7.19 -11.24
N VAL A 143 -18.07 -5.95 -11.51
CA VAL A 143 -18.96 -4.78 -11.47
C VAL A 143 -20.06 -4.91 -12.52
N LYS A 144 -19.72 -5.34 -13.75
CA LYS A 144 -20.70 -5.55 -14.83
C LYS A 144 -21.70 -6.67 -14.52
N GLU A 145 -21.30 -7.69 -13.78
CA GLU A 145 -22.20 -8.76 -13.32
C GLU A 145 -23.13 -8.31 -12.18
N SER A 146 -22.74 -7.25 -11.45
CA SER A 146 -23.43 -6.78 -10.24
C SER A 146 -24.34 -5.56 -10.47
N THR A 147 -24.37 -5.02 -11.69
CA THR A 147 -25.11 -3.80 -12.09
C THR A 147 -26.09 -4.14 -13.20
#